data_AF-A0A367HGN0-F1
#
_entry.id   AF-A0A367HGN0-F1
#
_cell.length_a   1.000
_cell.length_b   1.000
_cell.length_c   1.000
_cell.angle_alpha   90.00
_cell.angle_beta   90.00
_cell.angle_gamma   90.00
#
_symmetry.space_group_name_H-M   'P 1'
#
loop_
_entity.id
_entity.type
_entity.pdbx_description
1 polymer ?
#
loop_
_entity_poly.entity_id
_entity_poly.type
_entity_poly.pdbx_seq_one_letter_code
_entity_poly.pdbx_strand_id
1 'polypeptide(L)' 'MDPAAADAVHAYAAKSRADADWYAVVLEDIATNGLPDPEQCTPWEKLREARLTRLAAQRPAVA' A
#
# COMPACT_ATOMS: atom_id res chain seq x y z
N MET A 1 3.28 -23.12 -19.96
CA MET A 1 2.77 -22.01 -19.13
C MET A 1 2.23 -20.96 -20.08
N ASP A 2 1.15 -20.29 -19.70
CA ASP A 2 0.64 -19.14 -20.47
C ASP A 2 1.66 -17.98 -20.37
N PRO A 3 2.21 -17.49 -21.50
CA PRO A 3 3.14 -16.37 -21.49
C PRO A 3 2.59 -15.12 -20.78
N ALA A 4 1.30 -14.83 -20.91
CA ALA A 4 0.69 -13.68 -20.25
C ALA A 4 0.68 -13.83 -18.71
N ALA A 5 0.50 -15.05 -18.21
CA ALA A 5 0.59 -15.33 -16.78
C ALA A 5 2.03 -15.19 -16.26
N ALA A 6 3.04 -15.60 -17.06
CA ALA A 6 4.44 -15.40 -16.70
C ALA A 6 4.80 -13.91 -16.63
N ASP A 7 4.38 -13.12 -17.62
CA ASP A 7 4.60 -11.67 -17.66
C ASP A 7 3.95 -10.96 -16.47
N ALA A 8 2.72 -11.36 -16.11
CA ALA A 8 2.03 -10.82 -14.94
C ALA A 8 2.79 -11.08 -13.63
N VAL A 9 3.35 -12.28 -13.47
CA VAL A 9 4.17 -12.62 -12.30
C VAL A 9 5.46 -11.81 -12.28
N HIS A 10 6.13 -11.64 -13.42
CA HIS A 10 7.33 -10.81 -13.52
C HIS A 10 7.04 -9.34 -13.19
N ALA A 11 5.93 -8.79 -13.68
CA ALA A 11 5.50 -7.43 -13.39
C ALA A 11 5.19 -7.25 -11.89
N TYR A 12 4.50 -8.23 -11.29
CA TYR A 12 4.23 -8.22 -9.85
C TYR A 12 5.53 -8.25 -9.03
N ALA A 13 6.46 -9.14 -9.37
CA ALA A 13 7.76 -9.24 -8.68
C ALA A 13 8.57 -7.94 -8.81
N ALA A 14 8.59 -7.32 -10.00
CA ALA A 14 9.26 -6.04 -10.22
C ALA A 14 8.64 -4.93 -9.37
N LYS A 15 7.30 -4.87 -9.31
CA LYS A 15 6.58 -3.93 -8.44
C LYS A 15 6.90 -4.17 -6.97
N SER A 16 6.84 -5.43 -6.50
CA SER A 16 7.15 -5.75 -5.11
C SER A 16 8.57 -5.36 -4.72
N ARG A 17 9.54 -5.52 -5.63
CA ARG A 17 10.91 -5.08 -5.40
C ARG A 17 11.03 -3.55 -5.32
N ALA A 18 10.40 -2.84 -6.25
CA ALA A 18 10.37 -1.38 -6.22
C ALA A 18 9.70 -0.83 -4.95
N ASP A 19 8.58 -1.44 -4.54
CA ASP A 19 7.90 -1.09 -3.30
C ASP A 19 8.80 -1.36 -2.08
N ALA A 20 9.56 -2.48 -2.07
CA ALA A 20 10.51 -2.81 -1.01
C ALA A 20 11.68 -1.81 -0.91
N ASP A 21 12.26 -1.42 -2.05
CA ASP A 21 13.32 -0.41 -2.10
C ASP A 21 12.81 0.93 -1.55
N TRP A 22 11.57 1.31 -1.87
CA TRP A 22 10.94 2.50 -1.32
C TRP A 22 10.70 2.41 0.20
N TYR A 23 10.22 1.27 0.70
CA TYR A 23 10.05 1.07 2.14
C TYR A 23 11.39 1.14 2.89
N ALA A 24 12.46 0.59 2.33
CA ALA A 24 13.79 0.69 2.94
C ALA A 24 14.21 2.15 3.13
N VAL A 25 14.04 2.99 2.11
CA VAL A 25 14.33 4.43 2.18
C VAL A 25 13.52 5.12 3.28
N VAL A 26 12.22 4.84 3.37
CA VAL A 26 11.35 5.43 4.41
C VAL A 26 11.76 4.98 5.80
N LEU A 27 12.10 3.70 5.99
CA LEU A 27 12.52 3.17 7.28
C LEU A 27 13.88 3.73 7.72
N GLU A 28 14.82 3.91 6.78
CA GLU A 28 16.10 4.56 7.04
C GLU A 28 15.94 6.03 7.44
N ASP A 29 15.02 6.75 6.79
CA ASP A 29 14.67 8.13 7.13
C ASP A 29 14.08 8.21 8.55
N ILE A 30 13.12 7.33 8.89
CA ILE A 30 12.53 7.26 10.24
C ILE A 30 13.59 6.91 11.29
N ALA A 31 14.51 6.00 10.98
CA ALA A 31 15.59 5.65 11.89
C ALA A 31 16.55 6.83 12.13
N THR A 32 16.75 7.67 11.11
CA THR A 32 17.66 8.82 11.16
C THR A 32 17.02 10.05 11.81
N ASN A 33 15.75 10.32 11.49
CA ASN A 33 15.07 11.57 11.81
C ASN A 33 13.93 11.42 12.84
N GLY A 34 13.60 10.18 13.23
CA GLY A 34 12.45 9.87 14.07
C GLY A 34 11.14 9.85 13.29
N LEU A 35 10.04 9.64 14.01
CA LEU A 35 8.71 9.72 13.42
C LEU A 35 8.28 11.18 13.19
N PRO A 36 7.46 11.46 12.15
CA PRO A 36 6.85 12.77 11.99
C PRO A 36 5.94 13.12 13.16
N ASP A 37 5.72 14.42 13.37
CA ASP A 37 4.81 14.93 14.39
C ASP A 37 3.40 14.34 14.19
N PRO A 38 2.75 13.77 15.22
CA PRO A 38 1.38 13.31 15.16
C PRO A 38 0.38 14.34 14.62
N GLU A 39 0.59 15.64 14.86
CA GLU A 39 -0.27 16.72 14.35
C GLU A 39 -0.18 16.87 12.82
N GLN A 40 0.94 16.45 12.23
CA GLN A 40 1.16 16.43 10.77
C GLN A 40 0.68 15.13 10.12
N CYS A 41 0.36 14.11 10.94
CA CYS A 41 -0.08 12.80 10.47
C CYS A 41 -1.60 12.76 10.28
N THR A 42 -2.06 11.89 9.38
CA THR A 42 -3.48 11.56 9.29
C THR A 42 -3.82 10.48 10.33
N PRO A 43 -4.82 10.68 11.20
CA PRO A 43 -5.27 9.65 12.14
C PRO A 43 -5.68 8.37 11.43
N TRP A 44 -5.30 7.24 12.00
CA TRP A 44 -5.56 5.91 11.43
C TRP A 44 -7.05 5.68 11.16
N GLU A 45 -7.91 6.13 12.07
CA GLU A 45 -9.36 6.00 11.97
C GLU A 45 -9.89 6.65 10.69
N LYS A 46 -9.37 7.83 10.31
CA LYS A 46 -9.81 8.51 9.08
C LYS A 46 -9.47 7.71 7.83
N LEU A 47 -8.26 7.15 7.76
CA LEU A 47 -7.83 6.33 6.62
C LEU A 47 -8.60 5.00 6.56
N ARG A 48 -8.76 4.35 7.71
CA ARG A 48 -9.50 3.10 7.85
C ARG A 48 -10.95 3.27 7.39
N GLU A 49 -11.66 4.27 7.91
CA GLU A 49 -13.07 4.48 7.56
C GLU A 49 -13.23 4.81 6.06
N ALA A 50 -12.40 5.70 5.50
CA ALA A 50 -12.43 6.00 4.08
C ALA A 50 -12.21 4.75 3.20
N ARG A 51 -11.28 3.87 3.61
CA ARG A 51 -11.03 2.60 2.92
C ARG A 51 -12.21 1.65 3.04
N LEU A 52 -12.80 1.52 4.22
CA LEU A 52 -13.96 0.66 4.45
C LEU A 52 -15.19 1.13 3.67
N THR A 53 -15.47 2.44 3.63
CA THR A 53 -16.54 3.01 2.79
C THR A 53 -16.32 2.66 1.31
N ARG A 54 -15.08 2.83 0.83
CA ARG A 54 -14.73 2.48 -0.56
C ARG A 54 -14.91 0.99 -0.86
N LEU A 55 -14.58 0.10 0.07
CA LEU A 55 -14.79 -1.34 -0.08
C LEU A 55 -16.28 -1.70 -0.02
N ALA A 56 -17.04 -1.07 0.87
CA ALA A 56 -18.49 -1.25 0.96
C ALA A 56 -19.21 -0.82 -0.34
N ALA A 57 -18.73 0.26 -0.99
CA ALA A 57 -19.25 0.71 -2.28
C ALA A 57 -18.86 -0.22 -3.46
N GLN A 58 -17.76 -0.98 -3.35
CA GLN A 58 -17.33 -1.94 -4.36
C GLN A 58 -17.99 -3.32 -4.21
N ARG A 59 -18.41 -3.66 -2.98
CA ARG A 59 -19.67 -4.31 -2.67
C ARG A 59 -20.71 -4.56 -3.78
N PRO A 60 -20.70 -5.60 -4.64
CA PRO A 60 -21.92 -5.93 -5.37
C PRO A 60 -22.97 -6.29 -4.32
N ALA A 61 -24.19 -5.74 -4.42
CA ALA A 61 -25.29 -6.20 -3.59
C ALA A 61 -25.48 -7.70 -3.89
N VAL A 62 -24.98 -8.56 -3.01
CA VAL A 62 -25.23 -9.99 -3.07
C VAL A 62 -26.72 -10.14 -2.74
N ALA A 63 -27.53 -10.30 -3.78
CA ALA A 63 -28.94 -10.66 -3.70
C ALA A 63 -29.09 -12.18 -3.63
#